data_AF-A0A924UXD6-F1
#
_entry.id   AF-A0A924UXD6-F1
#
_cell.length_a   1.000
_cell.length_b   1.000
_cell.length_c   1.000
_cell.angle_alpha   90.00
_cell.angle_beta   90.00
_cell.angle_gamma   90.00
#
_symmetry.space_group_name_H-M   'P 1'
#
loop_
_entity.id
_entity.type
_entity.pdbx_description
1 polymer ?
#
loop_
_entity_poly.entity_id
_entity_poly.type
_entity_poly.pdbx_seq_one_letter_code
_entity_poly.pdbx_strand_id
1 'polypeptide(L)'
;MSILKKIEEQLNEKEIKSNLKKINTEKINQERVYVNINKQFLIYFVEFEKKPFLKVFIQRPAGFDYSGVKQSELETERCKKAKQQILLFIRNHGVEIENLENYTDEKTVLLVPTSTKKKIDIL
;
A
#
# COMPACT_ATOMS: atom_id res chain seq x y z
N MET A 1 12.02 12.80 10.94
CA MET A 1 11.09 12.80 9.79
C MET A 1 10.57 11.38 9.60
N SER A 2 9.25 11.16 9.51
CA SER A 2 8.69 9.80 9.35
C SER A 2 9.02 9.22 7.98
N ILE A 3 9.10 7.89 7.87
CA ILE A 3 9.34 7.18 6.60
C ILE A 3 8.25 7.53 5.58
N LEU A 4 7.01 7.62 6.05
CA LEU A 4 5.85 7.95 5.22
C LEU A 4 5.92 9.36 4.64
N LYS A 5 6.36 10.35 5.42
CA LYS A 5 6.52 11.72 4.90
C LYS A 5 7.59 11.78 3.79
N LYS A 6 8.73 11.10 3.97
CA LYS A 6 9.76 10.96 2.93
C LYS A 6 9.20 10.34 1.65
N ILE A 7 8.37 9.31 1.79
CA ILE A 7 7.75 8.63 0.64
C ILE A 7 6.81 9.56 -0.12
N GLU A 8 5.96 10.32 0.59
CA GLU A 8 5.09 11.31 -0.05
C GLU A 8 5.90 12.36 -0.84
N GLU A 9 6.96 12.90 -0.24
CA GLU A 9 7.86 13.87 -0.89
C GLU A 9 8.49 13.28 -2.15
N GLN A 10 9.12 12.09 -2.05
CA GLN A 10 9.76 11.41 -3.18
C GLN A 10 8.79 11.06 -4.31
N LEU A 11 7.57 10.63 -3.99
CA LEU A 11 6.55 10.33 -5.00
C LEU A 11 6.12 11.60 -5.72
N ASN A 12 5.85 12.68 -4.98
CA ASN A 12 5.41 13.95 -5.55
C ASN A 12 6.51 14.64 -6.37
N GLU A 13 7.78 14.53 -5.97
CA GLU A 13 8.95 14.99 -6.76
C GLU A 13 9.02 14.31 -8.14
N LYS A 14 8.52 13.08 -8.26
CA LYS A 14 8.44 12.34 -9.52
C LYS A 14 7.07 12.43 -10.19
N GLU A 15 6.27 13.43 -9.82
CA GLU A 15 4.92 13.68 -10.35
C GLU A 15 3.92 12.53 -10.12
N ILE A 16 4.22 11.61 -9.18
CA ILE A 16 3.30 10.55 -8.76
C ILE A 16 2.44 11.10 -7.63
N LYS A 17 1.23 11.55 -7.99
CA LYS A 17 0.29 12.19 -7.06
C LYS A 17 0.03 11.33 -5.83
N SER A 18 0.54 11.78 -4.68
CA SER A 18 0.40 11.09 -3.40
C SER A 18 -0.05 12.03 -2.28
N ASN A 19 -0.66 11.48 -1.23
CA ASN A 19 -1.11 12.26 -0.09
C ASN A 19 -1.02 11.48 1.23
N LEU A 20 -0.29 12.04 2.20
CA LEU A 20 -0.21 11.57 3.56
C LEU A 20 -1.49 11.93 4.32
N LYS A 21 -2.12 10.93 4.94
CA LYS A 21 -3.29 11.09 5.81
C LYS A 21 -3.11 10.30 7.09
N LYS A 22 -3.50 10.92 8.21
CA LYS A 22 -3.68 10.23 9.49
C LYS A 22 -5.08 9.65 9.55
N ILE A 23 -5.17 8.34 9.70
CA ILE A 23 -6.41 7.61 9.95
C ILE A 23 -6.54 7.43 11.45
N ASN A 24 -7.58 8.00 12.03
CA ASN A 24 -7.89 7.89 13.44
C ASN A 24 -9.35 7.47 13.59
N THR A 25 -9.57 6.18 13.76
CA THR A 25 -10.87 5.55 14.06
C THR A 25 -10.75 4.79 15.37
N GLU A 26 -11.87 4.36 15.94
CA GLU A 26 -11.89 3.53 17.17
C GLU A 26 -11.06 2.23 17.04
N LYS A 27 -10.88 1.73 15.81
CA LYS A 27 -10.17 0.49 15.52
C LYS A 27 -8.74 0.70 14.99
N ILE A 28 -8.46 1.85 14.37
CA ILE A 28 -7.20 2.09 13.66
C ILE A 28 -6.70 3.49 13.96
N ASN A 29 -5.47 3.57 14.48
CA ASN A 29 -4.71 4.82 14.60
C ASN A 29 -3.38 4.67 13.84
N GLN A 30 -3.34 5.14 12.58
CA GLN A 30 -2.21 4.92 11.68
C GLN A 30 -2.09 6.02 10.62
N GLU A 31 -0.86 6.39 10.24
CA GLU A 31 -0.59 7.22 9.06
C GLU A 31 -0.48 6.37 7.78
N ARG A 32 -0.95 6.93 6.66
CA ARG A 32 -0.95 6.28 5.34
C ARG A 32 -0.58 7.28 4.26
N VAL A 33 0.22 6.88 3.28
CA VAL A 33 0.45 7.66 2.05
C VAL A 33 -0.37 7.04 0.94
N TYR A 34 -1.46 7.68 0.56
CA TYR A 34 -2.29 7.24 -0.57
C TYR A 34 -1.63 7.61 -1.88
N VAL A 35 -1.63 6.68 -2.84
CA VAL A 35 -0.95 6.85 -4.13
C VAL A 35 -1.97 6.73 -5.27
N ASN A 36 -2.08 7.76 -6.11
CA ASN A 36 -3.09 7.83 -7.17
C ASN A 36 -2.49 7.41 -8.52
N ILE A 37 -2.32 6.10 -8.74
CA ILE A 37 -1.81 5.55 -10.02
C ILE A 37 -2.92 4.88 -10.83
N ASN A 38 -3.81 4.11 -10.17
CA ASN A 38 -4.88 3.37 -10.85
C ASN A 38 -6.18 3.45 -10.06
N LYS A 39 -7.25 3.98 -10.67
CA LYS A 39 -8.56 4.19 -10.04
C LYS A 39 -9.28 2.88 -9.66
N GLN A 40 -8.87 1.74 -10.21
CA GLN A 40 -9.42 0.43 -9.86
C GLN A 40 -8.93 -0.09 -8.51
N PHE A 41 -7.86 0.50 -7.96
CA PHE A 41 -7.23 0.04 -6.73
C PHE A 41 -7.13 1.16 -5.70
N LEU A 42 -7.37 0.78 -4.45
CA LEU A 42 -6.99 1.59 -3.30
C LEU A 42 -5.54 1.26 -2.95
N ILE A 43 -4.63 2.19 -3.20
CA ILE A 43 -3.19 1.99 -3.06
C ILE A 43 -2.67 2.93 -1.99
N TYR A 44 -1.98 2.40 -0.99
CA TYR A 44 -1.35 3.23 0.03
C TYR A 44 -0.15 2.55 0.70
N PHE A 45 0.85 3.35 1.07
CA PHE A 45 1.93 2.90 1.95
C PHE A 45 1.52 2.99 3.41
N VAL A 46 1.99 2.02 4.18
CA VAL A 46 2.00 2.03 5.65
C VAL A 46 3.42 1.81 6.15
N GLU A 47 3.71 2.34 7.34
CA GLU A 47 4.92 1.94 8.06
C GLU A 47 4.61 0.68 8.89
N PHE A 48 5.38 -0.37 8.67
CA PHE A 48 5.32 -1.60 9.43
C PHE A 48 6.73 -2.03 9.83
N GLU A 49 6.96 -2.18 11.14
CA GLU A 49 8.29 -2.50 11.70
C GLU A 49 9.43 -1.62 11.16
N LYS A 50 9.19 -0.31 11.07
CA LYS A 50 10.13 0.69 10.51
C LYS A 50 10.48 0.47 9.04
N LYS A 51 9.64 -0.26 8.30
CA LYS A 51 9.78 -0.45 6.85
C LYS A 51 8.50 -0.01 6.14
N PRO A 52 8.60 0.55 4.92
CA PRO A 52 7.42 0.81 4.14
C PRO A 52 6.84 -0.48 3.59
N PHE A 53 5.52 -0.55 3.55
CA PHE A 53 4.80 -1.63 2.90
C PHE A 53 3.65 -1.05 2.08
N LEU A 54 3.57 -1.43 0.81
CA LEU A 54 2.53 -1.03 -0.12
C LEU A 54 1.32 -1.94 0.03
N LYS A 55 0.20 -1.39 0.48
CA LYS A 55 -1.09 -2.08 0.46
C LYS A 55 -1.84 -1.76 -0.83
N VAL A 56 -2.44 -2.79 -1.41
CA VAL A 56 -3.25 -2.70 -2.64
C VAL A 56 -4.53 -3.49 -2.43
N PHE A 57 -5.66 -2.81 -2.54
CA PHE A 57 -7.00 -3.41 -2.48
C PHE A 57 -7.78 -3.03 -3.73
N ILE A 58 -8.82 -3.81 -4.05
CA ILE A 58 -9.80 -3.37 -5.03
C ILE A 58 -10.52 -2.12 -4.49
N GLN A 59 -10.51 -1.05 -5.27
CA GLN A 59 -11.25 0.16 -4.94
C GLN A 59 -12.74 -0.14 -5.00
N ARG A 60 -13.45 0.12 -3.91
CA ARG A 60 -14.91 0.10 -3.88
C ARG A 60 -15.49 1.51 -3.83
N PRO A 61 -16.78 1.68 -4.15
CA PRO A 61 -17.48 2.96 -4.00
C PRO A 61 -17.37 3.50 -2.57
N ALA A 62 -17.49 4.82 -2.43
CA ALA A 62 -17.58 5.46 -1.13
C ALA A 62 -18.80 4.92 -0.36
N GLY A 63 -18.61 4.62 0.93
CA GLY A 63 -19.66 4.04 1.77
C GLY A 63 -19.79 2.51 1.68
N PHE A 64 -18.96 1.83 0.89
CA PHE A 64 -18.90 0.37 0.90
C PHE A 64 -18.43 -0.13 2.28
N ASP A 65 -19.21 -1.02 2.88
CA ASP A 65 -18.85 -1.66 4.14
C ASP A 65 -17.83 -2.79 3.89
N TYR A 66 -16.62 -2.60 4.39
CA TYR A 66 -15.56 -3.60 4.32
C TYR A 66 -15.63 -4.61 5.48
N SER A 67 -16.55 -4.43 6.43
CA SER A 67 -16.68 -5.32 7.58
C SER A 67 -17.11 -6.72 7.12
N GLY A 68 -16.21 -7.69 7.30
CA GLY A 68 -16.45 -9.10 6.94
C GLY A 68 -16.21 -9.49 5.48
N VAL A 69 -15.81 -8.56 4.60
CA VAL A 69 -15.52 -8.88 3.19
C VAL A 69 -14.13 -9.51 3.08
N LYS A 70 -14.08 -10.80 2.70
CA LYS A 70 -12.85 -11.46 2.24
C LYS A 70 -12.69 -11.23 0.73
N GLN A 71 -11.51 -10.79 0.30
CA GLN A 71 -11.18 -10.76 -1.12
C GLN A 71 -11.30 -12.18 -1.69
N SER A 72 -11.94 -12.32 -2.84
CA SER A 72 -11.93 -13.60 -3.58
C SER A 72 -10.51 -13.95 -4.04
N GLU A 73 -10.28 -15.21 -4.45
CA GLU A 73 -8.99 -15.64 -5.01
C GLU A 73 -8.62 -14.79 -6.24
N LEU A 74 -9.58 -14.56 -7.14
CA LEU A 74 -9.38 -13.72 -8.32
C LEU A 74 -9.01 -12.26 -7.97
N GLU A 75 -9.63 -11.70 -6.93
CA GLU A 75 -9.29 -10.35 -6.46
C GLU A 75 -7.92 -10.30 -5.81
N THR A 76 -7.55 -11.36 -5.11
CA THR A 76 -6.23 -11.52 -4.51
C THR A 76 -5.15 -11.57 -5.59
N GLU A 77 -5.33 -12.38 -6.63
CA GLU A 77 -4.41 -12.43 -7.78
C GLU A 77 -4.28 -11.08 -8.47
N ARG A 78 -5.41 -10.42 -8.74
CA ARG A 78 -5.43 -9.07 -9.33
C ARG A 78 -4.66 -8.05 -8.49
N CYS A 79 -4.85 -8.06 -7.17
CA CYS A 79 -4.13 -7.17 -6.27
C CYS A 79 -2.63 -7.49 -6.22
N LYS A 80 -2.23 -8.77 -6.24
CA LYS A 80 -0.82 -9.18 -6.27
C LYS A 80 -0.13 -8.68 -7.53
N LYS A 81 -0.75 -8.94 -8.69
CA LYS A 81 -0.28 -8.45 -9.99
C LYS A 81 -0.16 -6.93 -10.02
N ALA A 82 -1.20 -6.22 -9.57
CA ALA A 82 -1.20 -4.76 -9.51
C ALA A 82 -0.10 -4.24 -8.60
N LYS A 83 0.07 -4.82 -7.41
CA LYS A 83 1.14 -4.44 -6.47
C LYS A 83 2.52 -4.59 -7.11
N GLN A 84 2.80 -5.72 -7.76
CA GLN A 84 4.09 -5.93 -8.43
C GLN A 84 4.33 -4.86 -9.52
N GLN A 85 3.33 -4.59 -10.35
CA GLN A 85 3.42 -3.58 -11.41
C GLN A 85 3.62 -2.16 -10.85
N ILE A 86 2.93 -1.81 -9.76
CA ILE A 86 3.08 -0.50 -9.10
C ILE A 86 4.47 -0.34 -8.51
N LEU A 87 5.00 -1.38 -7.84
CA LEU A 87 6.35 -1.35 -7.27
C LEU A 87 7.41 -1.18 -8.37
N LEU A 88 7.24 -1.86 -9.51
CA LEU A 88 8.11 -1.70 -10.68
C LEU A 88 7.98 -0.29 -11.28
N PHE A 89 6.75 0.21 -11.42
CA PHE A 89 6.48 1.57 -11.90
C PHE A 89 7.18 2.63 -11.04
N ILE A 90 7.05 2.55 -9.71
CA ILE A 90 7.70 3.46 -8.76
C ILE A 90 9.22 3.44 -8.92
N ARG A 91 9.83 2.25 -9.07
CA ARG A 91 11.28 2.12 -9.31
C ARG A 91 11.71 2.73 -10.64
N ASN A 92 10.97 2.45 -11.70
CA ASN A 92 11.30 2.93 -13.05
C ASN A 92 11.17 4.46 -13.17
N HIS A 93 10.37 5.10 -12.30
CA HIS A 93 10.29 6.56 -12.19
C HIS A 93 11.38 7.16 -11.28
N GLY A 94 12.32 6.34 -10.79
CA GLY A 94 13.45 6.79 -9.99
C GLY A 94 13.07 7.28 -8.60
N VAL A 95 11.97 6.78 -8.03
CA VAL A 95 11.58 7.09 -6.64
C VAL A 95 12.44 6.26 -5.70
N GLU A 96 13.27 6.92 -4.89
CA GLU A 96 14.21 6.25 -3.98
C GLU A 96 13.57 6.00 -2.61
N ILE A 97 12.81 4.91 -2.50
CA ILE A 97 12.22 4.46 -1.23
C ILE A 97 13.12 3.39 -0.61
N GLU A 98 13.74 3.72 0.53
CA GLU A 98 14.55 2.77 1.29
C GLU A 98 13.72 1.55 1.72
N ASN A 99 14.26 0.35 1.54
CA ASN A 99 13.60 -0.92 1.85
C ASN A 99 12.25 -1.14 1.12
N LEU A 100 12.06 -0.53 -0.06
CA LEU A 100 10.89 -0.81 -0.90
C LEU A 100 10.82 -2.29 -1.28
N GLU A 101 9.67 -2.90 -1.04
CA GLU A 101 9.41 -4.32 -1.26
C GLU A 101 9.79 -4.78 -2.67
N ASN A 102 10.66 -5.78 -2.79
CA ASN A 102 11.09 -6.34 -4.07
C ASN A 102 10.57 -7.76 -4.25
N TYR A 103 9.82 -7.99 -5.32
CA TYR A 103 9.23 -9.29 -5.64
C TYR A 103 9.67 -9.71 -7.04
N THR A 104 10.29 -10.89 -7.13
CA THR A 104 10.73 -11.48 -8.40
C THR A 104 9.61 -12.29 -9.07
N ASP A 105 8.65 -12.79 -8.29
CA ASP A 105 7.50 -13.58 -8.77
C ASP A 105 6.19 -13.07 -8.14
N GLU A 106 5.14 -12.94 -8.95
CA GLU A 106 3.79 -12.56 -8.53
C GLU A 106 3.25 -13.45 -7.40
N LYS A 107 3.59 -14.75 -7.40
CA LYS A 107 3.14 -15.71 -6.38
C LYS A 107 3.62 -15.32 -4.97
N THR A 108 4.81 -14.73 -4.90
CA THR A 108 5.47 -14.32 -3.64
C THR A 108 5.00 -12.97 -3.12
N VAL A 109 4.21 -12.23 -3.91
CA VAL A 109 3.71 -10.90 -3.52
C VAL A 109 2.80 -11.01 -2.29
N LEU A 110 3.16 -10.28 -1.24
CA LEU A 110 2.35 -10.18 -0.03
C LEU A 110 1.41 -8.97 -0.15
N LEU A 111 0.12 -9.15 0.11
CA LEU A 111 -0.85 -8.03 0.22
C LEU A 111 -0.96 -7.48 1.64
N VAL A 112 -0.46 -8.25 2.60
CA VAL A 112 -0.45 -7.96 4.02
C VAL A 112 0.96 -8.19 4.53
N PRO A 113 1.54 -7.28 5.33
CA PRO A 113 2.85 -7.53 5.89
C PRO A 113 2.78 -8.72 6.86
N THR A 114 3.79 -9.58 6.84
CA THR A 114 3.91 -10.69 7.78
C THR A 114 4.91 -10.34 8.88
N SER A 115 4.57 -10.65 10.12
CA SER A 115 5.51 -10.57 11.26
C SER A 115 5.25 -11.71 12.21
N THR A 116 6.34 -12.21 12.81
CA THR A 116 6.29 -13.15 13.92
C THR A 116 6.02 -12.45 15.26
N LYS A 117 6.12 -11.11 15.32
CA LYS A 117 6.03 -10.30 16.55
C LYS A 117 4.83 -9.37 16.63
N LYS A 118 4.21 -9.00 15.50
CA LYS A 118 3.08 -8.06 15.46
C LYS A 118 1.96 -8.56 14.54
N LYS A 119 0.73 -8.63 15.08
CA LYS A 119 -0.49 -8.70 14.25
C LYS A 119 -0.78 -7.33 13.65
N ILE A 120 -1.33 -7.31 12.45
CA ILE A 120 -1.65 -6.08 11.72
C ILE A 120 -3.15 -6.00 11.63
N ASP A 121 -3.70 -4.91 12.15
CA ASP A 121 -5.10 -4.58 11.89
C ASP A 121 -5.21 -4.05 10.46
N ILE A 122 -6.06 -4.73 9.69
CA ILE A 122 -6.29 -4.44 8.27
C ILE A 122 -7.77 -4.14 8.16
N LEU A 123 -8.09 -2.84 8.30
CA LEU A 123 -9.46 -2.33 8.32
C LEU A 123 -10.26 -2.74 9.57
#